data_AF-A0A534E3R3-F1
#
_entry.id   AF-A0A534E3R3-F1
#
_cell.length_a   1.000
_cell.length_b   1.000
_cell.length_c   1.000
_cell.angle_alpha   90.00
_cell.angle_beta   90.00
_cell.angle_gamma   90.00
#
_symmetry.space_group_name_H-M   'P 1'
#
loop_
_entity.id
_entity.type
_entity.pdbx_description
1 polymer ?
#
loop_
_entity_poly.entity_id
_entity_poly.type
_entity_poly.pdbx_seq_one_letter_code
_entity_poly.pdbx_strand_id
1 'polypeptide(L)' 'LPTKMERFTVLVSPHADKDARDQFELRTHKRLMDIVNPTDKTVDALMKLELPAGVDVQIKLN' A
#
# COMPACT_ATOMS: atom_id res chain seq x y z
N LEU A 1 0.93 -3.21 -10.22
CA LEU A 1 1.58 -4.44 -9.70
C LEU A 1 0.53 -5.27 -8.97
N PRO A 2 0.68 -6.60 -8.85
CA PRO A 2 -0.27 -7.44 -8.15
C PRO A 2 -0.54 -6.91 -6.73
N THR A 3 -1.82 -6.82 -6.35
CA THR A 3 -2.23 -6.37 -5.02
C THR A 3 -2.01 -7.48 -4.02
N LYS A 4 -1.28 -7.19 -2.94
CA LYS A 4 -1.13 -8.13 -1.84
C LYS A 4 -2.42 -8.09 -1.02
N MET A 5 -3.09 -9.23 -0.87
CA MET A 5 -4.29 -9.38 -0.07
C MET A 5 -3.95 -10.23 1.15
N GLU A 6 -3.89 -9.61 2.32
CA GLU A 6 -3.68 -10.29 3.60
C GLU A 6 -5.03 -10.47 4.27
N ARG A 7 -5.44 -11.71 4.52
CA ARG A 7 -6.73 -12.04 5.13
C ARG A 7 -6.52 -12.54 6.54
N PHE A 8 -7.27 -11.97 7.48
CA PHE A 8 -7.24 -12.34 8.89
C PHE A 8 -8.63 -12.81 9.30
N THR A 9 -8.70 -13.91 10.03
CA THR A 9 -9.94 -14.42 10.58
C THR A 9 -9.79 -14.53 12.08
N VAL A 10 -10.64 -13.81 12.82
CA VAL A 10 -10.59 -13.73 14.27
C VAL A 10 -11.90 -14.27 14.84
N LEU A 11 -11.83 -14.94 16.00
CA LEU A 11 -13.04 -15.33 16.73
C LEU A 11 -13.62 -14.11 17.42
N VAL A 12 -14.91 -13.87 17.19
CA VAL A 12 -15.62 -12.76 17.83
C VAL A 12 -16.02 -13.14 19.25
N SER A 13 -16.36 -14.41 19.47
CA SER A 13 -16.78 -14.89 20.78
C SER A 13 -15.60 -15.11 21.72
N PRO A 14 -15.66 -14.64 22.98
CA PRO A 14 -14.64 -14.92 23.98
C PRO A 14 -14.66 -16.38 24.48
N HIS A 15 -15.77 -17.11 24.32
CA HIS A 15 -15.87 -18.51 24.77
C HIS A 15 -16.88 -19.34 23.96
N ALA A 16 -16.58 -20.64 23.81
CA ALA A 16 -17.41 -21.71 23.21
C ALA A 16 -17.77 -21.59 21.71
N ASP A 17 -18.13 -20.42 21.20
CA ASP A 17 -18.64 -20.29 19.81
C ASP A 17 -17.51 -20.20 18.76
N LYS A 18 -17.22 -21.34 18.11
CA LYS A 18 -16.16 -21.45 17.08
C LYS A 18 -16.58 -20.96 15.69
N ASP A 19 -17.89 -20.87 15.44
CA ASP A 19 -18.47 -20.47 14.17
C ASP A 19 -18.67 -18.94 14.07
N ALA A 20 -18.66 -18.24 15.21
CA ALA A 20 -18.64 -16.79 15.27
C ALA A 20 -17.25 -16.25 14.89
N ARG A 21 -17.05 -15.95 13.60
CA ARG A 21 -15.79 -15.46 13.02
C ARG A 21 -15.98 -14.17 12.25
N ASP A 22 -15.11 -13.21 12.49
CA ASP A 22 -14.96 -12.02 11.66
C ASP A 22 -13.81 -12.20 10.68
N GLN A 23 -14.02 -11.77 9.44
CA GLN A 23 -13.03 -11.81 8.38
C GLN A 23 -12.65 -10.38 8.01
N PHE A 24 -11.37 -10.05 8.20
CA PHE A 24 -10.79 -8.78 7.82
C PHE A 24 -9.77 -8.99 6.69
N GLU A 25 -9.56 -7.95 5.89
CA GLU A 25 -8.49 -7.95 4.90
C GLU A 25 -7.72 -6.63 4.89
N LEU A 26 -6.41 -6.73 4.68
CA LEU A 26 -5.55 -5.62 4.31
C LEU A 26 -5.17 -5.78 2.84
N ARG A 27 -5.47 -4.76 2.04
CA ARG A 27 -5.12 -4.71 0.62
C ARG A 27 -4.01 -3.68 0.40
N THR A 28 -2.80 -4.15 0.12
CA THR A 28 -1.68 -3.28 -0.24
C THR A 28 -1.61 -3.14 -1.76
N HIS A 29 -1.88 -1.94 -2.25
CA HIS A 29 -1.83 -1.61 -3.67
C HIS A 29 -0.46 -1.07 -4.06
N LYS A 30 0.18 -1.70 -5.05
CA LYS A 30 1.48 -1.27 -5.57
C LYS A 30 1.33 -0.68 -6.98
N ARG A 31 1.76 0.57 -7.14
CA ARG A 31 1.80 1.30 -8.42
C ARG A 31 3.26 1.49 -8.84
N LEU A 32 3.54 1.46 -10.14
CA LEU A 32 4.85 1.72 -10.70
C LEU A 32 4.69 2.83 -11.75
N MET A 33 5.53 3.85 -11.65
CA MET A 33 5.63 4.94 -12.60
C MET A 33 7.07 5.02 -13.05
N ASP A 34 7.29 4.95 -14.36
CA ASP A 34 8.61 5.00 -14.97
C ASP A 34 8.77 6.30 -15.77
N ILE A 35 9.91 6.99 -15.59
CA ILE A 35 10.22 8.27 -16.24
C ILE A 35 11.43 8.05 -17.13
N VAL A 36 11.17 7.91 -18.43
CA VAL A 36 12.20 7.55 -19.43
C VAL A 36 13.26 8.64 -19.61
N ASN A 37 12.91 9.92 -19.44
CA ASN A 37 13.84 11.05 -19.57
C ASN A 37 13.70 12.01 -18.36
N PRO A 38 14.47 11.80 -17.29
CA PRO A 38 14.45 12.71 -16.16
C PRO A 38 15.17 14.02 -16.53
N THR A 39 14.47 15.16 -16.44
CA THR A 39 15.12 16.47 -16.38
C THR A 39 15.38 16.84 -14.92
N ASP A 40 16.42 17.62 -14.63
CA ASP A 40 16.73 18.04 -13.25
C ASP A 40 15.55 18.77 -12.58
N LYS A 41 14.80 19.55 -13.38
CA LYS A 41 13.57 20.23 -12.94
C LYS A 41 12.47 19.27 -12.51
N THR A 42 12.34 18.12 -13.18
CA THR A 42 11.34 17.10 -12.83
C THR A 42 11.72 16.31 -11.58
N VAL A 43 13.01 16.13 -11.29
CA VAL A 43 13.46 15.49 -10.03
C VAL A 43 13.11 16.38 -8.84
N ASP A 44 13.43 17.66 -8.93
CA ASP A 44 13.09 18.65 -7.89
C ASP A 44 11.58 18.79 -7.67
N ALA A 45 10.78 18.69 -8.74
CA ALA A 45 9.33 18.77 -8.64
C ALA A 45 8.73 17.54 -7.92
N LEU A 46 9.28 16.34 -8.12
CA LEU A 46 8.80 15.12 -7.47
C LEU A 46 9.13 15.08 -5.98
N MET A 47 10.27 15.65 -5.56
CA MET A 47 10.63 15.75 -4.14
C MET A 47 9.79 16.78 -3.38
N LYS A 48 9.30 17.82 -4.06
CA LYS A 48 8.48 18.89 -3.47
C LYS A 48 6.98 18.60 -3.49
N LEU A 49 6.55 17.51 -4.12
CA LEU A 49 5.14 17.20 -4.25
C LEU A 49 4.57 16.76 -2.90
N GLU A 50 3.54 17.45 -2.43
CA GLU A 50 2.81 17.04 -1.23
C GLU A 50 1.96 15.81 -1.54
N LEU A 51 2.38 14.67 -1.00
CA LEU A 51 1.65 13.42 -1.09
C LEU A 51 0.72 13.29 0.12
N PRO A 52 -0.47 12.67 -0.06
CA PRO A 52 -1.37 12.44 1.06
C PRO A 52 -0.75 11.50 2.10
N ALA A 53 -0.93 11.82 3.37
CA ALA A 53 -0.49 10.98 4.49
C ALA A 53 -1.15 9.60 4.40
N GLY A 54 -0.36 8.57 4.10
CA GLY A 54 -0.84 7.19 3.89
C GLY A 54 -0.36 6.54 2.58
N VAL A 55 0.35 7.27 1.73
CA VAL A 55 1.02 6.72 0.55
C VAL A 55 2.52 6.66 0.81
N ASP A 56 3.10 5.47 0.67
CA ASP A 56 4.55 5.26 0.68
C ASP A 56 5.10 5.33 -0.76
N VAL A 57 6.20 6.08 -0.95
CA VAL A 57 6.83 6.30 -2.26
C VAL A 57 8.30 5.92 -2.20
N GLN A 58 8.71 5.02 -3.08
CA GLN A 58 10.10 4.62 -3.25
C GLN A 58 10.62 5.08 -4.62
N ILE A 59 11.64 5.94 -4.62
CA ILE A 59 12.33 6.38 -5.83
C ILE A 59 13.60 5.53 -6.00
N LYS A 60 13.80 4.95 -7.19
CA LYS A 60 15.04 4.28 -7.59
C LYS A 60 15.57 4.95 -8.85
N LEU A 61 16.82 5.39 -8.83
CA LEU A 61 17.56 5.85 -10.00
C LEU A 61 18.35 4.65 -10.55
N ASN A 62 18.22 4.38 -11.85
CA ASN A 62 19.08 3.43 -12.57
C ASN A 62 20.24 4.17 -13.25
#